data_AF-A0A7M5X8G8-F1
#
_entry.id   AF-A0A7M5X8G8-F1
#
_cell.length_a   1.000
_cell.length_b   1.000
_cell.length_c   1.000
_cell.angle_alpha   90.00
_cell.angle_beta   90.00
_cell.angle_gamma   90.00
#
_symmetry.space_group_name_H-M   'P 1'
#
loop_
_entity.id
_entity.type
_entity.pdbx_description
1 polymer ?
#
loop_
_entity_poly.entity_id
_entity_poly.type
_entity_poly.pdbx_seq_one_letter_code
_entity_poly.pdbx_strand_id
1 'polypeptide(L)'
;LTIKQSGGHISLSLEFSPIMKKIEISNFGILPSGHIVKKIEFENKNGLKFSVLNYGATAASLICPDKNGKSDDIILGYDNLEGYLENSYFGSTIGRFANRICKGKFSLDGADYQLNCNNGSNHLHGGCQGWDKKLWDWKIKNDEVEFRLESKDGDECYPGNVNASVCYKLTEDNEIQIRLKATTDQTTLINMTNHAFFNLSGQVLHFFHFVLSQPRSRVFQALLTGPGFSKVH
;
A
#
# COMPACT_ATOMS: atom_id res chain seq x y z
N LEU A 1 -1.85 29.83 23.06
CA LEU A 1 -1.79 30.49 24.38
C LEU A 1 -2.97 31.44 24.47
N THR A 2 -3.92 31.16 25.35
CA THR A 2 -5.10 32.01 25.53
C THR A 2 -5.00 32.67 26.89
N ILE A 3 -5.04 34.00 26.93
CA ILE A 3 -4.98 34.77 28.18
C ILE A 3 -6.40 35.26 28.48
N LYS A 4 -6.95 34.85 29.61
CA LYS A 4 -8.21 35.40 30.15
C LYS A 4 -7.93 36.08 31.49
N GLN A 5 -8.51 37.26 31.66
CA GLN A 5 -8.43 38.04 32.89
C GLN A 5 -9.84 38.30 33.41
N SER A 6 -10.10 37.93 34.66
CA SER A 6 -11.36 38.17 35.34
C SER A 6 -11.10 38.30 36.84
N GLY A 7 -11.62 39.36 37.47
CA GLY A 7 -11.65 39.51 38.93
C GLY A 7 -10.28 39.55 39.64
N GLY A 8 -9.22 40.06 38.99
CA GLY A 8 -7.89 40.18 39.60
C GLY A 8 -7.02 38.92 39.54
N HIS A 9 -7.54 37.81 39.00
CA HIS A 9 -6.73 36.62 38.70
C HIS A 9 -6.41 36.52 37.20
N ILE A 10 -5.15 36.21 36.91
CA ILE A 10 -4.65 35.89 35.56
C ILE A 10 -4.49 34.38 35.51
N SER A 11 -5.28 33.70 34.69
CA SER A 11 -5.11 32.28 34.38
C SER A 11 -4.41 32.13 33.05
N LEU A 12 -3.26 31.47 33.04
CA LEU A 12 -2.53 31.07 31.82
C LEU A 12 -2.91 29.62 31.50
N SER A 13 -3.70 29.41 30.45
CA SER A 13 -3.94 28.07 29.90
C SER A 13 -3.13 27.89 28.61
N LEU A 14 -2.14 27.01 28.68
CA LEU A 14 -1.55 26.41 27.49
C LEU A 14 -2.52 25.33 27.00
N GLU A 15 -3.38 25.68 26.06
CA GLU A 15 -3.98 24.66 25.20
C GLU A 15 -2.83 24.08 24.37
N PHE A 16 -2.30 22.95 24.81
CA PHE A 16 -1.57 22.06 23.90
C PHE A 16 -2.59 21.62 22.88
N SER A 17 -2.58 22.26 21.70
CA SER A 17 -3.11 21.61 20.52
C SER A 17 -2.42 20.25 20.48
N PRO A 18 -3.14 19.11 20.45
CA PRO A 18 -2.48 17.83 20.24
C PRO A 18 -1.60 18.02 19.02
N ILE A 19 -0.30 17.71 19.13
CA ILE A 19 0.66 17.88 18.04
C ILE A 19 0.02 17.21 16.82
N MET A 20 -0.52 18.02 15.92
CA MET A 20 -1.32 17.48 14.84
C MET A 20 -0.35 16.77 13.92
N LYS A 21 -0.69 15.54 13.60
CA LYS A 21 -0.01 14.73 12.61
C LYS A 21 0.30 15.58 11.37
N LYS A 22 1.58 15.74 11.04
CA LYS A 22 2.00 16.56 9.90
C LYS A 22 1.78 15.76 8.63
N ILE A 23 1.18 16.38 7.62
CA ILE A 23 1.05 15.82 6.27
C ILE A 23 1.74 16.74 5.28
N GLU A 24 2.68 16.18 4.51
CA GLU A 24 3.41 16.90 3.47
C GLU A 24 3.22 16.21 2.11
N ILE A 25 3.05 17.00 1.06
CA ILE A 25 2.80 16.49 -0.30
C ILE A 25 3.83 17.11 -1.23
N SER A 26 4.55 16.26 -1.96
CA SER A 26 5.60 16.69 -2.88
C SER A 26 5.51 15.93 -4.21
N ASN A 27 6.22 16.43 -5.22
CA ASN A 27 6.39 15.73 -6.48
C ASN A 27 7.48 14.68 -6.31
N PHE A 28 7.19 13.43 -6.66
CA PHE A 28 8.15 12.33 -6.62
C PHE A 28 8.83 12.10 -7.98
N GLY A 29 8.06 12.28 -9.07
CA GLY A 29 8.57 12.12 -10.43
C GLY A 29 7.47 12.35 -11.46
N ILE A 30 7.82 12.18 -12.74
CA ILE A 30 6.91 12.33 -13.87
C ILE A 30 6.95 11.02 -14.68
N LEU A 31 5.79 10.41 -14.88
CA LEU A 31 5.68 9.22 -15.71
C LEU A 31 5.99 9.54 -17.19
N PRO A 32 6.38 8.54 -18.01
CA PRO A 32 6.54 8.73 -19.45
C PRO A 32 5.28 9.29 -20.15
N SER A 33 4.10 9.07 -19.56
CA SER A 33 2.82 9.63 -20.03
C SER A 33 2.62 11.12 -19.70
N GLY A 34 3.54 11.75 -18.98
CA GLY A 34 3.47 13.15 -18.53
C GLY A 34 2.73 13.36 -17.20
N HIS A 35 2.13 12.31 -16.62
CA HIS A 35 1.45 12.42 -15.34
C HIS A 35 2.43 12.51 -14.16
N ILE A 36 2.12 13.36 -13.18
CA ILE A 36 2.94 13.58 -12.00
C ILE A 36 2.63 12.51 -10.94
N VAL A 37 3.68 11.86 -10.45
CA VAL A 37 3.64 11.01 -9.25
C VAL A 37 3.84 11.90 -8.03
N LYS A 38 2.93 11.80 -7.07
CA LYS A 38 2.95 12.51 -5.79
C LYS A 38 3.45 11.58 -4.68
N LYS A 39 4.29 12.12 -3.80
CA LYS A 39 4.63 11.53 -2.51
C LYS A 39 3.79 12.24 -1.43
N ILE A 40 3.12 11.46 -0.59
CA ILE A 40 2.38 11.95 0.58
C ILE A 40 3.10 11.39 1.81
N GLU A 41 3.61 12.27 2.66
CA GLU A 41 4.36 11.92 3.86
C GLU A 41 3.57 12.33 5.10
N PHE A 42 3.55 11.43 6.08
CA PHE A 42 2.90 11.57 7.38
C PHE A 42 3.97 11.53 8.47
N GLU A 43 3.88 12.40 9.45
CA GLU A 43 4.70 12.36 10.66
C GLU A 43 3.80 12.45 11.90
N ASN A 44 3.93 11.50 12.82
CA ASN A 44 3.20 11.51 14.08
C ASN A 44 4.01 12.17 15.21
N LYS A 45 3.40 12.37 16.38
CA LYS A 45 4.04 13.03 17.53
C LYS A 45 5.28 12.30 18.07
N ASN A 46 5.45 11.02 17.75
CA ASN A 46 6.56 10.20 18.22
C ASN A 46 7.75 10.20 17.24
N GLY A 47 7.68 10.97 16.15
CA GLY A 47 8.73 11.05 15.14
C GLY A 47 8.76 9.89 14.14
N LEU A 48 7.71 9.06 14.10
CA LEU A 48 7.55 8.05 13.05
C LEU A 48 7.10 8.76 11.77
N LYS A 49 7.86 8.58 10.67
CA LYS A 49 7.52 9.15 9.36
C LYS A 49 7.18 8.06 8.38
N PHE A 50 6.01 8.15 7.76
CA PHE A 50 5.53 7.18 6.79
C PHE A 50 5.19 7.89 5.48
N SER A 51 5.67 7.37 4.36
CA SER A 51 5.36 7.97 3.06
C SER A 51 4.79 6.97 2.07
N VAL A 52 3.90 7.49 1.24
CA VAL A 52 3.22 6.72 0.20
C VAL A 52 3.24 7.46 -1.14
N LEU A 53 3.15 6.70 -2.23
CA LEU A 53 3.07 7.23 -3.60
C LEU A 53 1.69 6.96 -4.19
N ASN A 54 1.20 7.86 -5.04
CA ASN A 54 -0.01 7.60 -5.83
C ASN A 54 0.25 6.70 -7.04
N TYR A 55 1.51 6.43 -7.40
CA TYR A 55 1.85 5.32 -8.29
C TYR A 55 1.82 4.02 -7.49
N GLY A 56 1.10 3.00 -7.97
CA GLY A 56 0.95 1.71 -7.31
C GLY A 56 0.25 1.73 -5.94
N ALA A 57 -0.26 2.89 -5.50
CA ALA A 57 -0.66 3.15 -4.12
C ALA A 57 0.39 2.61 -3.13
N THR A 58 1.65 2.93 -3.39
CA THR A 58 2.85 2.29 -2.80
C THR A 58 3.15 2.85 -1.42
N ALA A 59 3.45 1.96 -0.46
CA ALA A 59 4.10 2.28 0.80
C ALA A 59 5.62 2.39 0.58
N ALA A 60 6.12 3.61 0.40
CA ALA A 60 7.46 3.84 -0.13
C ALA A 60 8.56 3.91 0.93
N SER A 61 8.25 4.39 2.14
CA SER A 61 9.24 4.55 3.20
C SER A 61 8.57 4.58 4.57
N LEU A 62 9.28 4.05 5.57
CA LEU A 62 8.93 4.14 6.98
C LEU A 62 10.18 4.44 7.79
N ILE A 63 10.37 5.71 8.15
CA ILE A 63 11.49 6.16 8.96
C ILE A 63 11.10 6.04 10.43
N CYS A 64 11.74 5.12 11.14
CA CYS A 64 11.43 4.77 12.52
C CYS A 64 12.65 5.00 13.43
N PRO A 65 12.50 5.67 14.60
CA PRO A 65 13.58 5.78 15.57
C PRO A 65 13.86 4.44 16.26
N ASP A 66 15.13 4.09 16.39
CA ASP A 66 15.59 2.97 17.20
C ASP A 66 15.57 3.29 18.71
N LYS A 67 15.95 2.31 19.54
CA LYS A 67 16.01 2.48 21.00
C LYS A 67 16.99 3.56 21.49
N ASN A 68 17.91 4.00 20.64
CA ASN A 68 18.89 5.05 20.92
C ASN A 68 18.47 6.41 20.31
N GLY A 69 17.29 6.48 19.69
CA GLY A 69 16.78 7.67 19.01
C GLY A 69 17.36 7.91 17.61
N LYS A 70 18.12 6.96 17.05
CA LYS A 70 18.61 7.03 15.67
C LYS A 70 17.51 6.51 14.74
N SER A 71 17.09 7.32 13.78
CA SER A 71 16.09 6.90 12.79
C SER A 71 16.71 6.29 11.54
N ASP A 72 16.05 5.26 11.01
CA ASP A 72 16.40 4.63 9.73
C ASP A 72 15.12 4.25 8.97
N ASP A 73 15.22 4.11 7.65
CA ASP A 73 14.13 3.62 6.82
C ASP A 73 14.07 2.10 6.86
N ILE A 74 12.96 1.57 7.36
CA ILE A 74 12.77 0.14 7.57
C ILE A 74 11.88 -0.50 6.52
N ILE A 75 11.39 0.26 5.52
CA ILE A 75 10.76 -0.29 4.32
C ILE A 75 11.77 -0.21 3.17
N LEU A 76 11.91 -1.31 2.43
CA LEU A 76 12.70 -1.33 1.20
C LEU A 76 11.90 -0.68 0.06
N GLY A 77 12.54 0.26 -0.62
CA GLY A 77 11.97 0.99 -1.75
C GLY A 77 13.06 1.66 -2.58
N TYR A 78 12.66 2.62 -3.40
CA TYR A 78 13.57 3.42 -4.23
C TYR A 78 13.47 4.90 -3.88
N ASP A 79 14.59 5.61 -4.04
CA ASP A 79 14.68 7.05 -3.83
C ASP A 79 14.02 7.87 -4.96
N ASN A 80 13.81 7.25 -6.12
CA ASN A 80 13.29 7.90 -7.33
C ASN A 80 12.25 7.04 -8.05
N LEU A 81 11.55 7.65 -9.02
CA LEU A 81 10.48 7.01 -9.76
C LEU A 81 11.00 5.90 -10.69
N GLU A 82 12.19 6.09 -11.26
CA GLU A 82 12.80 5.17 -12.21
C GLU A 82 12.92 3.75 -11.64
N GLY A 83 13.34 3.63 -10.37
CA GLY A 83 13.40 2.33 -9.70
C GLY A 83 12.04 1.61 -9.62
N TYR A 84 10.96 2.34 -9.36
CA TYR A 84 9.60 1.77 -9.36
C TYR A 84 9.08 1.43 -10.75
N LEU A 85 9.56 2.11 -11.80
CA LEU A 85 9.21 1.77 -13.19
C LEU A 85 9.92 0.50 -13.65
N GLU A 86 11.14 0.25 -13.16
CA GLU A 86 11.87 -1.00 -13.42
C GLU A 86 11.33 -2.18 -12.62
N ASN A 87 11.04 -1.98 -11.33
CA ASN A 87 10.49 -3.01 -10.45
C ASN A 87 9.48 -2.42 -9.46
N SER A 88 8.21 -2.54 -9.81
CA SER A 88 7.09 -1.93 -9.10
C SER A 88 6.67 -2.68 -7.84
N TYR A 89 7.21 -3.84 -7.49
CA TYR A 89 6.66 -4.63 -6.39
C TYR A 89 6.99 -4.09 -4.99
N PHE A 90 8.08 -3.34 -4.81
CA PHE A 90 8.45 -2.85 -3.49
C PHE A 90 7.40 -1.91 -2.90
N GLY A 91 6.72 -2.34 -1.84
CA GLY A 91 5.73 -1.53 -1.13
C GLY A 91 4.40 -1.33 -1.86
N SER A 92 4.25 -1.80 -3.09
CA SER A 92 3.07 -1.50 -3.91
C SER A 92 1.84 -2.30 -3.55
N THR A 93 0.68 -1.76 -3.90
CA THR A 93 -0.59 -2.47 -3.84
C THR A 93 -0.68 -3.41 -5.03
N ILE A 94 -0.87 -4.70 -4.74
CA ILE A 94 -1.00 -5.74 -5.76
C ILE A 94 -2.46 -6.06 -6.01
N GLY A 95 -2.83 -6.12 -7.28
CA GLY A 95 -4.13 -6.62 -7.74
C GLY A 95 -4.20 -6.67 -9.27
N ARG A 96 -5.27 -7.24 -9.87
CA ARG A 96 -6.48 -7.77 -9.22
C ARG A 96 -6.26 -9.01 -8.35
N PHE A 97 -5.29 -9.84 -8.71
CA PHE A 97 -4.99 -11.07 -7.97
C PHE A 97 -3.51 -11.16 -7.60
N ALA A 98 -3.23 -11.10 -6.30
CA ALA A 98 -1.90 -11.30 -5.77
C ALA A 98 -1.47 -12.78 -5.85
N ASN A 99 -0.17 -12.99 -6.07
CA ASN A 99 0.46 -14.28 -6.29
C ASN A 99 0.06 -14.90 -7.64
N ARG A 100 0.16 -16.22 -7.76
CA ARG A 100 0.11 -16.93 -9.04
C ARG A 100 -1.26 -17.55 -9.33
N ILE A 101 -1.68 -17.47 -10.59
CA ILE A 101 -2.72 -18.30 -11.17
C ILE A 101 -2.06 -19.25 -12.17
N CYS A 102 -2.20 -20.55 -11.91
CA CYS A 102 -1.58 -21.62 -12.69
C CYS A 102 -2.01 -21.51 -14.15
N LYS A 103 -1.05 -21.49 -15.07
CA LYS A 103 -1.29 -21.36 -16.52
C LYS A 103 -2.05 -20.09 -16.94
N GLY A 104 -2.26 -19.14 -16.02
CA GLY A 104 -3.15 -18.01 -16.21
C GLY A 104 -4.61 -18.41 -16.46
N LYS A 105 -5.03 -19.60 -16.06
CA LYS A 105 -6.37 -20.12 -16.36
C LYS A 105 -7.21 -20.25 -15.10
N PHE A 106 -8.47 -19.86 -15.21
CA PHE A 106 -9.49 -20.15 -14.21
C PHE A 106 -10.86 -20.25 -14.87
N SER A 107 -11.78 -20.92 -14.18
CA SER A 107 -13.18 -21.00 -14.58
C SER A 107 -14.02 -20.28 -13.54
N LEU A 108 -14.96 -19.46 -13.99
CA LEU A 108 -15.85 -18.69 -13.15
C LEU A 108 -17.26 -18.73 -13.74
N ASP A 109 -18.22 -19.17 -12.91
CA ASP A 109 -19.64 -19.30 -13.26
C ASP A 109 -19.90 -20.00 -14.61
N GLY A 110 -19.11 -21.04 -14.89
CA GLY A 110 -19.25 -21.87 -16.09
C GLY A 110 -18.54 -21.34 -17.34
N ALA A 111 -17.89 -20.18 -17.26
CA ALA A 111 -17.05 -19.63 -18.31
C ALA A 111 -15.56 -19.83 -18.00
N ASP A 112 -14.76 -20.12 -19.02
CA ASP A 112 -13.31 -20.24 -18.93
C ASP A 112 -12.62 -18.93 -19.32
N TYR A 113 -11.65 -18.50 -18.50
CA TYR A 113 -10.89 -17.28 -18.70
C TYR A 113 -9.40 -17.59 -18.87
N GLN A 114 -8.76 -16.89 -19.79
CA GLN A 114 -7.32 -16.91 -20.00
C GLN A 114 -6.74 -15.52 -19.70
N LEU A 115 -5.92 -15.45 -18.66
CA LEU A 115 -5.15 -14.29 -18.27
C LEU A 115 -3.79 -14.26 -18.97
N ASN A 116 -3.17 -13.09 -19.03
CA ASN A 116 -1.80 -12.93 -19.53
C ASN A 116 -0.80 -13.70 -18.64
N CYS A 117 0.09 -14.49 -19.24
CA CYS A 117 1.15 -15.16 -18.46
C CYS A 117 2.42 -14.30 -18.47
N ASN A 118 2.64 -13.58 -17.37
CA ASN A 118 3.80 -12.70 -17.15
C ASN A 118 4.90 -13.35 -16.29
N ASN A 119 4.71 -14.59 -15.82
CA ASN A 119 5.70 -15.33 -15.05
C ASN A 119 5.84 -16.77 -15.55
N GLY A 120 6.58 -16.93 -16.66
CA GLY A 120 6.69 -18.20 -17.36
C GLY A 120 5.33 -18.64 -17.89
N SER A 121 4.90 -19.85 -17.54
CA SER A 121 3.55 -20.32 -17.90
C SER A 121 2.46 -19.72 -17.03
N ASN A 122 2.76 -19.02 -15.93
CA ASN A 122 1.76 -18.57 -14.96
C ASN A 122 1.43 -17.08 -15.09
N HIS A 123 0.25 -16.70 -14.59
CA HIS A 123 -0.11 -15.31 -14.33
C HIS A 123 0.32 -14.95 -12.89
N LEU A 124 0.93 -13.79 -12.68
CA LEU A 124 1.48 -13.34 -11.41
C LEU A 124 1.08 -11.89 -11.13
N HIS A 125 0.64 -11.64 -9.90
CA HIS A 125 0.45 -10.29 -9.35
C HIS A 125 -0.40 -9.36 -10.22
N GLY A 126 -1.47 -9.89 -10.82
CA GLY A 126 -2.40 -9.11 -11.63
C GLY A 126 -1.98 -8.85 -13.07
N GLY A 127 -0.80 -9.29 -13.50
CA GLY A 127 -0.42 -9.32 -14.93
C GLY A 127 0.66 -8.33 -15.32
N CYS A 128 0.73 -8.01 -16.61
CA CYS A 128 1.79 -7.19 -17.19
C CYS A 128 1.70 -5.73 -16.71
N GLN A 129 0.49 -5.20 -16.66
CA GLN A 129 0.08 -3.88 -16.20
C GLN A 129 -0.82 -4.00 -14.97
N GLY A 130 -0.38 -4.82 -14.00
CA GLY A 130 -1.02 -4.96 -12.69
C GLY A 130 -1.19 -3.63 -11.95
N TRP A 131 -1.99 -3.63 -10.89
CA TRP A 131 -2.35 -2.41 -10.17
C TRP A 131 -1.16 -1.67 -9.51
N ASP A 132 -0.05 -2.38 -9.31
CA ASP A 132 1.25 -1.86 -8.86
C ASP A 132 1.89 -0.89 -9.87
N LYS A 133 1.52 -0.97 -11.15
CA LYS A 133 2.07 -0.16 -12.24
C LYS A 133 1.15 0.98 -12.68
N LYS A 134 0.05 1.19 -11.98
CA LYS A 134 -0.96 2.19 -12.34
C LYS A 134 -0.82 3.44 -11.48
N LEU A 135 -1.22 4.57 -12.06
CA LEU A 135 -1.43 5.79 -11.31
C LEU A 135 -2.82 5.73 -10.67
N TRP A 136 -2.88 5.95 -9.36
CA TRP A 136 -4.11 5.97 -8.60
C TRP A 136 -4.55 7.42 -8.35
N ASP A 137 -5.86 7.65 -8.42
CA ASP A 137 -6.46 8.87 -7.89
C ASP A 137 -6.31 8.89 -6.38
N TRP A 138 -6.20 10.07 -5.78
CA TRP A 138 -5.98 10.18 -4.35
C TRP A 138 -6.66 11.40 -3.74
N LYS A 139 -6.98 11.29 -2.46
CA LYS A 139 -7.43 12.39 -1.62
C LYS A 139 -7.08 12.13 -0.16
N ILE A 140 -6.93 13.21 0.61
CA ILE A 140 -6.75 13.12 2.06
C ILE A 140 -8.09 13.40 2.74
N LYS A 141 -8.45 12.57 3.72
CA LYS A 141 -9.64 12.74 4.58
C LYS A 141 -9.37 12.18 5.96
N ASN A 142 -9.69 12.92 7.01
CA ASN A 142 -9.57 12.50 8.41
C ASN A 142 -8.17 11.95 8.78
N ASP A 143 -7.12 12.63 8.32
CA ASP A 143 -5.70 12.26 8.54
C ASP A 143 -5.25 10.93 7.90
N GLU A 144 -6.02 10.47 6.92
CA GLU A 144 -5.73 9.31 6.09
C GLU A 144 -5.68 9.72 4.63
N VAL A 145 -4.90 9.01 3.82
CA VAL A 145 -4.95 9.12 2.36
C VAL A 145 -5.69 7.92 1.81
N GLU A 146 -6.69 8.20 0.97
CA GLU A 146 -7.43 7.21 0.20
C GLU A 146 -6.97 7.27 -1.26
N PHE A 147 -6.45 6.16 -1.76
CA PHE A 147 -6.18 5.91 -3.17
C PHE A 147 -7.33 5.17 -3.82
N ARG A 148 -7.66 5.49 -5.08
CA ARG A 148 -8.68 4.82 -5.88
C ARG A 148 -8.18 4.48 -7.27
N LEU A 149 -8.62 3.34 -7.77
CA LEU A 149 -8.33 2.88 -9.13
C LEU A 149 -9.56 2.21 -9.72
N GLU A 150 -9.93 2.63 -10.92
CA GLU A 150 -10.91 1.96 -11.75
C GLU A 150 -10.19 0.94 -12.66
N SER A 151 -10.53 -0.33 -12.50
CA SER A 151 -10.02 -1.44 -13.28
C SER A 151 -11.17 -1.97 -14.13
N LYS A 152 -11.21 -1.56 -15.40
CA LYS A 152 -12.33 -1.80 -16.32
C LYS A 152 -12.51 -3.28 -16.64
N ASP A 153 -13.69 -3.68 -17.09
CA ASP A 153 -13.90 -5.02 -17.65
C ASP A 153 -12.84 -5.34 -18.72
N GLY A 154 -12.25 -6.54 -18.63
CA GLY A 154 -11.16 -6.99 -19.49
C GLY A 154 -9.77 -6.46 -19.15
N ASP A 155 -9.60 -5.58 -18.15
CA ASP A 155 -8.27 -5.12 -17.73
C ASP A 155 -7.45 -6.29 -17.15
N GLU A 156 -6.32 -6.59 -17.79
CA GLU A 156 -5.50 -7.80 -17.65
C GLU A 156 -6.28 -9.11 -17.85
N CYS A 157 -7.31 -9.07 -18.71
CA CYS A 157 -8.20 -10.18 -19.08
C CYS A 157 -9.12 -10.69 -17.97
N TYR A 158 -9.27 -9.93 -16.88
CA TYR A 158 -10.25 -10.23 -15.83
C TYR A 158 -11.64 -9.70 -16.19
N PRO A 159 -12.73 -10.44 -15.89
CA PRO A 159 -14.09 -9.95 -16.09
C PRO A 159 -14.48 -8.88 -15.05
N GLY A 160 -15.45 -8.04 -15.41
CA GLY A 160 -16.10 -7.08 -14.54
C GLY A 160 -15.33 -5.78 -14.35
N ASN A 161 -16.06 -4.68 -14.18
CA ASN A 161 -15.47 -3.44 -13.70
C ASN A 161 -15.22 -3.57 -12.19
N VAL A 162 -14.07 -3.09 -11.74
CA VAL A 162 -13.67 -3.10 -10.34
C VAL A 162 -13.25 -1.71 -9.92
N ASN A 163 -13.89 -1.19 -8.86
CA ASN A 163 -13.44 -0.01 -8.16
C ASN A 163 -12.62 -0.44 -6.94
N ALA A 164 -11.30 -0.31 -7.04
CA ALA A 164 -10.38 -0.62 -5.96
C ALA A 164 -10.06 0.63 -5.14
N SER A 165 -9.85 0.45 -3.84
CA SER A 165 -9.37 1.52 -2.96
C SER A 165 -8.41 1.01 -1.90
N VAL A 166 -7.44 1.86 -1.56
CA VAL A 166 -6.49 1.64 -0.48
C VAL A 166 -6.46 2.86 0.42
N CYS A 167 -6.73 2.68 1.70
CA CYS A 167 -6.57 3.73 2.70
C CYS A 167 -5.32 3.46 3.53
N TYR A 168 -4.47 4.47 3.67
CA TYR A 168 -3.33 4.46 4.59
C TYR A 168 -3.54 5.47 5.72
N LYS A 169 -3.29 5.03 6.95
CA LYS A 169 -3.26 5.87 8.14
C LYS A 169 -2.08 5.52 9.02
N LEU A 170 -1.23 6.51 9.30
CA LEU A 170 -0.32 6.49 10.44
C LEU A 170 -1.07 6.98 11.71
N THR A 171 -1.02 6.25 12.81
CA THR A 171 -1.64 6.67 14.08
C THR A 171 -0.63 7.32 15.02
N GLU A 172 -1.12 7.98 16.07
CA GLU A 172 -0.29 8.54 17.13
C GLU A 172 0.30 7.49 18.08
N ASP A 173 -0.14 6.23 17.96
CA ASP A 173 0.35 5.08 18.72
C ASP A 173 1.36 4.25 17.91
N ASN A 174 1.98 4.85 16.90
CA ASN A 174 2.96 4.22 15.99
C ASN A 174 2.42 3.04 15.18
N GLU A 175 1.13 3.04 14.84
CA GLU A 175 0.54 2.03 13.96
C GLU A 175 0.39 2.55 12.53
N ILE A 176 0.63 1.67 11.56
CA ILE A 176 0.25 1.90 10.16
C ILE A 176 -0.93 0.99 9.85
N GLN A 177 -2.07 1.61 9.59
CA GLN A 177 -3.28 0.92 9.18
C GLN A 177 -3.41 0.99 7.66
N ILE A 178 -3.50 -0.18 7.02
CA ILE A 178 -3.73 -0.33 5.59
C ILE A 178 -5.09 -1.01 5.41
N ARG A 179 -6.02 -0.34 4.72
CA ARG A 179 -7.33 -0.93 4.41
C ARG A 179 -7.50 -1.05 2.91
N LEU A 180 -7.69 -2.29 2.46
CA LEU A 180 -7.89 -2.66 1.06
C LEU A 180 -9.38 -2.94 0.86
N LYS A 181 -9.98 -2.35 -0.17
CA LYS A 181 -11.37 -2.63 -0.56
C LYS A 181 -11.50 -2.67 -2.07
N ALA A 182 -12.40 -3.52 -2.54
CA ALA A 182 -12.82 -3.55 -3.94
C ALA A 182 -14.33 -3.75 -4.00
N THR A 183 -14.98 -3.08 -4.95
CA THR A 183 -16.35 -3.37 -5.36
C THR A 183 -16.38 -3.65 -6.85
N THR A 184 -17.32 -4.47 -7.29
CA THR A 184 -17.42 -4.89 -8.68
C THR A 184 -18.87 -4.94 -9.15
N ASP A 185 -19.09 -4.84 -10.45
CA ASP A 185 -20.41 -4.96 -11.08
C ASP A 185 -20.69 -6.37 -11.65
N GLN A 186 -19.69 -7.24 -11.65
CA GLN A 186 -19.78 -8.62 -12.13
C GLN A 186 -18.91 -9.53 -11.25
N THR A 187 -19.26 -10.81 -11.16
CA THR A 187 -18.45 -11.77 -10.38
C THR A 187 -17.05 -11.89 -11.00
N THR A 188 -16.02 -11.68 -10.18
CA THR A 188 -14.61 -11.68 -10.62
C THR A 188 -13.65 -12.15 -9.52
N LEU A 189 -12.38 -12.32 -9.86
CA LEU A 189 -11.32 -12.67 -8.90
C LEU A 189 -10.72 -11.41 -8.29
N ILE A 190 -10.73 -11.34 -6.95
CA ILE A 190 -10.05 -10.28 -6.20
C ILE A 190 -9.22 -10.91 -5.08
N ASN A 191 -7.93 -10.60 -5.06
CA ASN A 191 -7.01 -10.91 -3.98
C ASN A 191 -5.99 -9.77 -3.86
N MET A 192 -6.26 -8.80 -3.00
CA MET A 192 -5.41 -7.63 -2.82
C MET A 192 -4.42 -7.83 -1.68
N THR A 193 -3.21 -7.30 -1.83
CA THR A 193 -2.24 -7.17 -0.74
C THR A 193 -1.41 -5.91 -0.93
N ASN A 194 -0.71 -5.48 0.12
CA ASN A 194 0.45 -4.61 0.00
C ASN A 194 1.73 -5.48 -0.01
N HIS A 195 2.74 -5.09 -0.79
CA HIS A 195 3.97 -5.87 -0.97
C HIS A 195 5.21 -5.16 -0.36
N ALA A 196 5.02 -4.47 0.77
CA ALA A 196 6.12 -3.91 1.55
C ALA A 196 7.06 -4.98 2.07
N PHE A 197 8.36 -4.74 1.89
CA PHE A 197 9.43 -5.53 2.47
C PHE A 197 10.05 -4.73 3.60
N PHE A 198 10.19 -5.36 4.76
CA PHE A 198 10.72 -4.71 5.95
C PHE A 198 12.14 -5.17 6.24
N ASN A 199 13.01 -4.23 6.59
CA ASN A 199 14.32 -4.48 7.17
C ASN A 199 14.47 -3.59 8.41
N LEU A 200 14.25 -4.14 9.61
CA LEU A 200 14.27 -3.32 10.84
C LEU A 200 15.69 -2.88 11.24
N SER A 201 16.71 -3.33 10.52
CA SER A 201 18.10 -2.86 10.66
C SER A 201 18.40 -1.64 9.77
N GLY A 202 17.39 -1.09 9.08
CA GLY A 202 17.56 -0.07 8.04
C GLY A 202 17.82 -0.68 6.65
N GLN A 203 17.93 0.14 5.60
CA GLN A 203 18.15 -0.34 4.21
C GLN A 203 19.56 -0.92 3.93
N VAL A 204 20.29 -1.35 4.95
CA VAL A 204 21.62 -1.99 4.81
C VAL A 204 21.47 -3.49 4.55
N LEU A 205 22.32 -4.04 3.67
CA LEU A 205 22.28 -5.44 3.16
C LEU A 205 22.58 -6.56 4.17
N HIS A 206 22.43 -6.32 5.48
CA HIS A 206 22.77 -7.26 6.54
C HIS A 206 21.52 -7.75 7.31
N PHE A 207 20.95 -8.88 6.89
CA PHE A 207 19.85 -9.58 7.56
C PHE A 207 20.36 -10.49 8.70
N PHE A 208 20.93 -9.96 9.78
CA PHE A 208 21.64 -10.82 10.75
C PHE A 208 20.88 -11.16 12.05
N HIS A 209 19.74 -10.54 12.36
CA HIS A 209 18.91 -11.04 13.47
C HIS A 209 17.47 -10.47 13.45
N PHE A 210 16.49 -11.26 13.00
CA PHE A 210 15.06 -10.96 13.18
C PHE A 210 14.37 -12.11 13.89
N VAL A 211 13.62 -11.81 14.94
CA VAL A 211 12.70 -12.78 15.56
C VAL A 211 11.38 -12.69 14.79
N LEU A 212 11.14 -13.67 13.93
CA LEU A 212 9.87 -13.81 13.23
C LEU A 212 8.93 -14.70 14.05
N SER A 213 7.87 -14.11 14.60
CA SER A 213 6.76 -14.87 15.16
C SER A 213 5.62 -14.88 14.14
N GLN A 214 5.18 -16.07 13.75
CA GLN A 214 4.04 -16.27 12.86
C GLN A 214 3.06 -17.21 13.55
N PRO A 215 1.92 -16.72 14.06
CA PRO A 215 0.92 -17.58 14.67
C PRO A 215 0.12 -18.32 13.58
N ARG A 216 0.74 -19.34 12.97
CA ARG A 216 0.08 -20.22 11.99
C ARG A 216 0.35 -21.68 12.33
N SER A 217 -0.70 -22.49 12.31
CA SER A 217 -0.64 -23.94 12.53
C SER A 217 -0.38 -24.74 11.26
N ARG A 218 -0.44 -24.11 10.07
CA ARG A 218 -0.23 -24.74 8.76
C ARG A 218 0.41 -23.74 7.78
N VAL A 219 1.33 -24.22 6.96
CA VAL A 219 1.87 -23.51 5.78
C VAL A 219 1.25 -24.16 4.55
N PHE A 220 0.60 -23.36 3.70
CA PHE A 220 0.01 -23.86 2.46
C PHE A 220 1.12 -24.02 1.41
N GLN A 221 1.53 -25.25 1.15
CA GLN A 221 2.25 -25.60 -0.09
C GLN A 221 1.21 -25.95 -1.15
N ALA A 222 0.58 -24.92 -1.71
CA ALA A 222 -0.44 -25.11 -2.73
C ALA A 222 0.22 -25.36 -4.10
N LEU A 223 0.26 -26.61 -4.56
CA LEU A 223 0.14 -26.86 -5.99
C LEU A 223 -1.34 -26.64 -6.32
N LEU A 224 -1.70 -25.43 -6.74
CA LEU A 224 -3.08 -25.06 -7.03
C LEU A 224 -3.55 -25.77 -8.31
N THR A 225 -4.11 -26.97 -8.15
CA THR A 225 -4.98 -27.65 -9.13
C THR A 225 -6.36 -27.82 -8.50
N GLY A 226 -7.29 -26.88 -8.73
CA GLY A 226 -8.69 -27.00 -8.28
C GLY A 226 -9.31 -25.70 -7.71
N PRO A 227 -10.65 -25.58 -7.70
CA PRO A 227 -11.40 -24.31 -7.69
C PRO A 227 -11.54 -23.73 -6.28
N GLY A 228 -10.45 -23.21 -5.72
CA GLY A 228 -10.46 -22.46 -4.47
C GLY A 228 -10.22 -20.98 -4.75
N PHE A 229 -11.23 -20.27 -5.24
CA PHE A 229 -11.17 -18.83 -5.44
C PHE A 229 -12.07 -18.12 -4.42
N SER A 230 -11.54 -17.06 -3.80
CA SER A 230 -12.35 -16.11 -3.04
C SER A 230 -13.26 -15.37 -4.02
N LYS A 231 -14.53 -15.78 -4.11
CA LYS A 231 -15.54 -15.05 -4.88
C LYS A 231 -15.92 -13.78 -4.11
N VAL A 232 -15.87 -12.64 -4.79
CA VAL A 232 -16.53 -11.41 -4.33
C VAL A 232 -17.79 -11.26 -5.16
N HIS A 233 -18.94 -11.25 -4.49
CA HIS A 233 -20.26 -10.99 -5.08
C HIS A 233 -20.59 -9.50 -5.04
#